data_AF-A0AAJ1PQG2-F1
#
_entry.id   AF-A0AAJ1PQG2-F1
#
_cell.length_a   1.000
_cell.length_b   1.000
_cell.length_c   1.000
_cell.angle_alpha   90.00
_cell.angle_beta   90.00
_cell.angle_gamma   90.00
#
_symmetry.space_group_name_H-M   'P 1'
#
loop_
_entity.id
_entity.type
_entity.pdbx_description
1 polymer ?
#
loop_
_entity_poly.entity_id
_entity_poly.type
_entity_poly.pdbx_seq_one_letter_code
_entity_poly.pdbx_strand_id
1 'polypeptide(L)'
;MQEAMLWHRERNGVRCDLCARRCFIAKDKFGFCLVRKNIDNKLYSLNYGRLISVNIDPIEKKPLFHFHPGSTALSVAARGCNFRCQFCFEPRTRVLTNEGLLTFENLFNKGNVLKFEDGFISFLGNYTTITHTGKVSKITKVYKHPYDGELVVIKPYNLPELKATPSHEFLVYDRDKIIKIPAKDITNGHFLVIPKFIINGEDTKKVDLKDILSNRVNNSFFSVKIFGEEVINSFLNGLENAPRAKESKFFENRSYNFIPIRKIYAENFSGFVYNLEVEDEDHSYLSNFVSVSNCCNWQISHDGLAQIKDSKEWGEKYSPEEIVKLAEKNNCKSISYTYTEPTIFFEFAYRTAKLAHRSNILNTFVTNGYITEDALKKMKYLDAATVDFKASGDPEFYKKFMSVPDVSPIFDALKQMKKQRIFIEITDLIVPQVGDSIELCRKLAEWVNAELGSEIPFHVLQFHPDYKLLELPFT
;
A
#
# COMPACT_ATOMS: atom_id res chain seq x y z
N MET A 1 -13.97 13.53 16.99
CA MET A 1 -13.31 14.61 16.23
C MET A 1 -12.87 15.71 17.19
N GLN A 2 -11.85 16.48 16.83
CA GLN A 2 -11.29 17.57 17.62
C GLN A 2 -10.75 18.66 16.66
N GLU A 3 -10.92 19.94 16.98
CA GLU A 3 -10.28 21.02 16.21
C GLU A 3 -8.76 20.85 16.24
N ALA A 4 -8.13 20.90 15.07
CA ALA A 4 -6.72 20.66 14.89
C ALA A 4 -5.89 21.82 15.49
N MET A 5 -4.71 21.50 16.03
CA MET A 5 -3.88 22.47 16.75
C MET A 5 -2.89 23.24 15.87
N LEU A 6 -2.62 22.76 14.66
CA LEU A 6 -1.53 23.23 13.79
C LEU A 6 -2.05 23.42 12.37
N TRP A 7 -2.51 24.63 12.09
CA TRP A 7 -2.99 25.08 10.79
C TRP A 7 -3.14 26.60 10.80
N HIS A 8 -3.22 27.20 9.61
CA HIS A 8 -3.64 28.59 9.43
C HIS A 8 -4.62 28.73 8.28
N ARG A 9 -5.38 29.83 8.30
CA ARG A 9 -6.36 30.13 7.26
C ARG A 9 -5.66 30.72 6.05
N GLU A 10 -6.07 30.30 4.86
CA GLU A 10 -5.69 30.89 3.59
C GLU A 10 -6.93 31.36 2.84
N ARG A 11 -6.76 32.16 1.77
CA ARG A 11 -7.86 32.81 1.04
C ARG A 11 -8.99 31.86 0.65
N ASN A 12 -8.65 30.65 0.21
CA ASN A 12 -9.60 29.67 -0.34
C ASN A 12 -9.68 28.37 0.48
N GLY A 13 -9.20 28.37 1.73
CA GLY A 13 -9.18 27.16 2.54
C GLY A 13 -8.31 27.28 3.79
N VAL A 14 -7.72 26.16 4.19
CA VAL A 14 -6.79 26.09 5.32
C VAL A 14 -5.52 25.38 4.89
N ARG A 15 -4.40 25.79 5.48
CA ARG A 15 -3.11 25.11 5.34
C ARG A 15 -2.87 24.29 6.58
N CYS A 16 -2.65 22.99 6.43
CA CYS A 16 -2.28 22.11 7.53
C CYS A 16 -0.77 22.20 7.78
N ASP A 17 -0.37 22.49 9.02
CA ASP A 17 1.04 22.68 9.40
C ASP A 17 1.60 21.53 10.25
N LEU A 18 0.85 20.43 10.35
CA LEU A 18 1.20 19.29 11.21
C LEU A 18 2.37 18.47 10.68
N CYS A 19 2.32 18.10 9.40
CA CYS A 19 3.29 17.21 8.77
C CYS A 19 3.89 17.86 7.53
N ALA A 20 5.01 17.34 7.06
CA ALA A 20 5.76 17.94 5.96
C ALA A 20 5.04 17.87 4.60
N ARG A 21 3.82 17.32 4.53
CA ARG A 21 2.94 17.46 3.35
C ARG A 21 2.42 18.88 3.15
N ARG A 22 2.33 19.70 4.20
CA ARG A 22 1.84 21.09 4.15
C ARG A 22 0.56 21.26 3.30
N CYS A 23 -0.40 20.34 3.49
CA CYS A 23 -1.58 20.25 2.63
C CYS A 23 -2.37 21.57 2.64
N PHE A 24 -2.66 22.10 1.45
CA PHE A 24 -3.79 23.01 1.26
C PHE A 24 -5.08 22.19 1.28
N ILE A 25 -6.06 22.61 2.06
CA ILE A 25 -7.33 21.91 2.20
C ILE A 25 -8.46 22.92 1.98
N ALA A 26 -9.07 22.87 0.80
CA ALA A 26 -10.23 23.68 0.46
C ALA A 26 -11.43 23.34 1.38
N LYS A 27 -12.44 24.22 1.42
CA LYS A 27 -13.65 24.00 2.24
C LYS A 27 -14.27 22.63 1.95
N ASP A 28 -14.64 21.91 3.00
CA ASP A 28 -15.26 20.58 2.95
C ASP A 28 -14.39 19.47 2.35
N LYS A 29 -13.09 19.74 2.14
CA LYS A 29 -12.10 18.76 1.65
C LYS A 29 -11.23 18.21 2.78
N PHE A 30 -10.40 17.24 2.43
CA PHE A 30 -9.51 16.50 3.32
C PHE A 30 -8.05 16.74 2.99
N GLY A 31 -7.20 16.63 4.02
CA GLY A 31 -5.77 16.53 3.84
C GLY A 31 -5.36 15.16 3.28
N PHE A 32 -4.11 15.05 2.85
CA PHE A 32 -3.55 13.83 2.25
C PHE A 32 -3.73 12.57 3.12
N CYS A 33 -3.74 12.71 4.44
CA CYS A 33 -3.93 11.59 5.37
C CYS A 33 -5.39 11.16 5.58
N LEU A 34 -6.36 11.87 4.97
CA LEU A 34 -7.81 11.65 5.04
C LEU A 34 -8.45 11.69 6.44
N VAL A 35 -7.66 11.91 7.49
CA VAL A 35 -8.16 12.09 8.86
C VAL A 35 -8.25 13.55 9.28
N ARG A 36 -7.92 14.48 8.38
CA ARG A 36 -8.03 15.93 8.62
C ARG A 36 -8.97 16.57 7.63
N LYS A 37 -10.03 17.23 8.12
CA LYS A 37 -11.07 17.86 7.30
C LYS A 37 -11.19 19.34 7.57
N ASN A 38 -11.30 20.14 6.51
CA ASN A 38 -11.69 21.53 6.63
C ASN A 38 -13.23 21.62 6.73
N ILE A 39 -13.74 22.01 7.90
CA ILE A 39 -15.16 22.25 8.15
C ILE A 39 -15.30 23.73 8.50
N ASP A 40 -16.07 24.47 7.71
CA ASP A 40 -16.32 25.90 7.91
C ASP A 40 -15.05 26.75 8.07
N ASN A 41 -14.03 26.47 7.24
CA ASN A 41 -12.72 27.13 7.26
C ASN A 41 -11.93 26.94 8.57
N LYS A 42 -12.20 25.85 9.28
CA LYS A 42 -11.40 25.35 10.40
C LYS A 42 -10.97 23.92 10.14
N LEU A 43 -9.74 23.59 10.51
CA LEU A 43 -9.24 22.24 10.34
C LEU A 43 -9.60 21.37 11.55
N TYR A 44 -10.14 20.18 11.32
CA TYR A 44 -10.48 19.20 12.35
C TYR A 44 -9.74 17.89 12.14
N SER A 45 -9.24 17.30 13.23
CA SER A 45 -8.81 15.90 13.30
C SER A 45 -10.03 15.01 13.56
N LEU A 46 -10.28 14.07 12.65
CA LEU A 46 -11.39 13.14 12.73
C LEU A 46 -11.07 11.93 13.61
N ASN A 47 -9.79 11.57 13.73
CA ASN A 47 -9.29 10.38 14.45
C ASN A 47 -8.92 10.57 15.90
N TYR A 48 -9.25 11.74 16.44
CA TYR A 48 -9.19 11.98 17.86
C TYR A 48 -10.00 10.94 18.65
N GLY A 49 -9.30 10.13 19.45
CA GLY A 49 -9.88 9.13 20.35
C GLY A 49 -10.49 7.93 19.64
N ARG A 50 -10.04 7.61 18.42
CA ARG A 50 -10.57 6.53 17.58
C ARG A 50 -9.45 5.55 17.25
N LEU A 51 -9.28 4.59 18.14
CA LEU A 51 -8.12 3.70 18.11
C LEU A 51 -8.51 2.36 17.47
N ILE A 52 -7.72 1.92 16.50
CA ILE A 52 -7.88 0.63 15.82
C ILE A 52 -7.10 -0.49 16.49
N SER A 53 -6.21 -0.13 17.40
CA SER A 53 -5.44 -1.09 18.19
C SER A 53 -5.04 -0.44 19.51
N VAL A 54 -5.21 -1.22 20.59
CA VAL A 54 -4.73 -0.93 21.94
C VAL A 54 -4.19 -2.24 22.51
N ASN A 55 -2.87 -2.38 22.52
CA ASN A 55 -2.20 -3.63 22.90
C ASN A 55 -1.07 -3.37 23.89
N ILE A 56 -0.82 -4.31 24.80
CA ILE A 56 0.35 -4.26 25.67
C ILE A 56 1.46 -5.03 24.97
N ASP A 57 2.55 -4.35 24.67
CA ASP A 57 3.71 -4.91 23.98
C ASP A 57 4.97 -4.63 24.82
N PRO A 58 6.01 -5.47 24.75
CA PRO A 58 7.34 -5.09 25.25
C PRO A 58 7.88 -3.89 24.46
N ILE A 59 8.64 -3.01 25.11
CA ILE A 59 9.16 -1.78 24.47
C ILE A 59 10.06 -2.09 23.27
N GLU A 60 10.75 -3.23 23.28
CA GLU A 60 11.62 -3.72 22.21
C GLU A 60 10.86 -4.05 20.91
N LYS A 61 9.55 -4.34 21.00
CA LYS A 61 8.71 -4.50 19.81
C LYS A 61 8.48 -3.17 19.07
N LYS A 62 8.77 -2.03 19.71
CA LYS A 62 8.67 -0.66 19.18
C LYS A 62 10.04 -0.10 18.79
N PRO A 63 10.88 -0.95 18.18
CA PRO A 63 12.35 -0.87 18.15
C PRO A 63 12.98 0.23 19.03
N LEU A 64 12.71 0.17 20.34
CA LEU A 64 13.25 1.06 21.36
C LEU A 64 14.07 0.20 22.34
N PHE A 65 15.19 -0.33 21.86
CA PHE A 65 16.00 -1.32 22.56
C PHE A 65 16.84 -0.71 23.70
N HIS A 66 17.03 0.60 23.70
CA HIS A 66 17.87 1.34 24.64
C HIS A 66 17.05 2.30 25.50
N PHE A 67 15.72 2.30 25.35
CA PHE A 67 14.80 3.12 26.15
C PHE A 67 13.99 2.24 27.11
N HIS A 68 14.40 2.18 28.37
CA HIS A 68 13.81 1.32 29.41
C HIS A 68 13.66 -0.18 29.02
N PRO A 69 14.77 -0.89 28.73
CA PRO A 69 14.72 -2.28 28.31
C PRO A 69 14.04 -3.19 29.35
N GLY A 70 13.30 -4.19 28.89
CA GLY A 70 12.51 -5.13 29.67
C GLY A 70 11.19 -4.57 30.18
N SER A 71 10.86 -3.31 29.88
CA SER A 71 9.60 -2.70 30.28
C SER A 71 8.47 -2.93 29.26
N THR A 72 7.23 -2.76 29.72
CA THR A 72 6.04 -2.84 28.87
C THR A 72 5.53 -1.46 28.49
N ALA A 73 4.96 -1.38 27.29
CA ALA A 73 4.32 -0.18 26.77
C ALA A 73 2.88 -0.48 26.33
N LEU A 74 1.96 0.42 26.66
CA LEU A 74 0.62 0.40 26.08
C LEU A 74 0.69 1.02 24.68
N SER A 75 0.58 0.17 23.67
CA SER A 75 0.70 0.52 22.26
C SER A 75 -0.66 0.88 21.69
N VAL A 76 -0.75 2.07 21.10
CA VAL A 76 -1.99 2.59 20.51
C VAL A 76 -1.78 3.04 19.07
N ALA A 77 -2.80 2.83 18.23
CA ALA A 77 -2.81 3.35 16.87
C ALA A 77 -4.18 3.82 16.43
N ALA A 78 -4.18 4.78 15.50
CA ALA A 78 -5.36 5.28 14.82
C ALA A 78 -5.19 5.14 13.30
N ARG A 79 -6.30 5.25 12.57
CA ARG A 79 -6.27 5.19 11.10
C ARG A 79 -5.61 6.41 10.46
N GLY A 80 -5.12 6.22 9.24
CA GLY A 80 -4.56 7.22 8.31
C GLY A 80 -3.03 7.17 8.24
N CYS A 81 -2.44 7.79 7.22
CA CYS A 81 -0.99 7.92 7.08
C CYS A 81 -0.63 9.16 6.27
N ASN A 82 0.57 9.71 6.45
CA ASN A 82 1.12 10.79 5.61
C ASN A 82 1.96 10.26 4.41
N PHE A 83 2.08 8.93 4.23
CA PHE A 83 2.64 8.21 3.07
C PHE A 83 1.54 7.40 2.33
N ARG A 84 1.73 7.00 1.05
CA ARG A 84 0.74 6.22 0.26
C ARG A 84 1.35 5.27 -0.79
N CYS A 85 0.62 4.20 -1.12
CA CYS A 85 0.85 3.25 -2.23
C CYS A 85 0.01 3.64 -3.50
N GLN A 86 0.47 3.34 -4.74
CA GLN A 86 -0.03 3.98 -6.00
C GLN A 86 -0.52 3.09 -7.19
N PHE A 87 -0.89 1.81 -7.06
CA PHE A 87 -1.01 0.90 -8.24
C PHE A 87 -2.44 0.45 -8.57
N CYS A 88 -2.98 0.72 -9.78
CA CYS A 88 -4.33 0.30 -10.24
C CYS A 88 -4.50 0.21 -11.79
N PHE A 89 -5.65 -0.29 -12.26
CA PHE A 89 -6.10 -0.47 -13.67
C PHE A 89 -7.34 0.35 -14.03
N GLU A 90 -7.64 0.57 -15.31
CA GLU A 90 -8.94 1.12 -15.75
C GLU A 90 -10.14 0.18 -15.44
N PRO A 91 -11.39 0.68 -15.43
CA PRO A 91 -12.58 -0.11 -15.04
C PRO A 91 -12.89 -1.32 -15.93
N ARG A 92 -12.58 -1.23 -17.23
CA ARG A 92 -12.95 -2.24 -18.24
C ARG A 92 -11.96 -3.38 -18.36
N THR A 93 -10.80 -3.26 -17.72
CA THR A 93 -9.81 -4.33 -17.65
C THR A 93 -10.46 -5.56 -17.01
N ARG A 94 -10.28 -6.74 -17.60
CA ARG A 94 -10.95 -7.98 -17.20
C ARG A 94 -10.06 -8.81 -16.30
N VAL A 95 -10.64 -9.44 -15.30
CA VAL A 95 -10.00 -10.39 -14.39
C VAL A 95 -10.54 -11.77 -14.71
N LEU A 96 -9.66 -12.77 -14.78
CA LEU A 96 -10.10 -14.17 -14.87
C LEU A 96 -10.66 -14.60 -13.51
N THR A 97 -11.91 -15.04 -13.48
CA THR A 97 -12.56 -15.53 -12.28
C THR A 97 -13.11 -16.94 -12.47
N ASN A 98 -13.58 -17.55 -11.38
CA ASN A 98 -14.36 -18.79 -11.45
C ASN A 98 -15.73 -18.67 -12.11
N GLU A 99 -16.17 -17.47 -12.50
CA GLU A 99 -17.36 -17.23 -13.33
C GLU A 99 -16.97 -16.73 -14.74
N GLY A 100 -15.70 -16.84 -15.12
CA GLY A 100 -15.17 -16.35 -16.39
C GLY A 100 -14.59 -14.95 -16.29
N LEU A 101 -14.47 -14.28 -17.44
CA LEU A 101 -13.86 -12.96 -17.51
C LEU A 101 -14.86 -11.91 -17.09
N LEU A 102 -14.58 -11.26 -15.97
CA LEU A 102 -15.36 -10.13 -15.48
C LEU A 102 -14.52 -8.87 -15.55
N THR A 103 -15.09 -7.76 -16.02
CA THR A 103 -14.42 -6.45 -15.87
C THR A 103 -14.24 -6.15 -14.39
N PHE A 104 -13.22 -5.36 -14.03
CA PHE A 104 -13.06 -4.89 -12.65
C PHE A 104 -14.34 -4.25 -12.13
N GLU A 105 -15.02 -3.44 -12.94
CA GLU A 105 -16.28 -2.84 -12.57
C GLU A 105 -17.38 -3.87 -12.27
N ASN A 106 -17.54 -4.91 -13.11
CA ASN A 106 -18.54 -5.95 -12.89
C ASN A 106 -18.21 -6.81 -11.67
N LEU A 107 -16.93 -7.19 -11.52
CA LEU A 107 -16.47 -7.97 -10.38
C LEU A 107 -16.64 -7.17 -9.09
N PHE A 108 -16.30 -5.89 -9.11
CA PHE A 108 -16.55 -4.96 -8.01
C PHE A 108 -18.04 -4.88 -7.64
N ASN A 109 -18.94 -4.84 -8.63
CA ASN A 109 -20.39 -4.75 -8.37
C ASN A 109 -21.00 -6.08 -7.85
N LYS A 110 -20.28 -7.20 -7.91
CA LYS A 110 -20.74 -8.52 -7.42
C LYS A 110 -20.53 -8.74 -5.92
N GLY A 111 -19.59 -8.02 -5.31
CA GLY A 111 -19.30 -8.15 -3.88
C GLY A 111 -20.08 -7.18 -3.01
N ASN A 112 -19.86 -7.30 -1.71
CA ASN A 112 -20.42 -6.36 -0.73
C ASN A 112 -19.58 -5.08 -0.75
N VAL A 113 -20.15 -4.02 -1.32
CA VAL A 113 -19.47 -2.75 -1.52
C VAL A 113 -19.49 -1.91 -0.25
N LEU A 114 -18.31 -1.65 0.30
CA LEU A 114 -18.05 -0.55 1.22
C LEU A 114 -17.59 0.67 0.42
N LYS A 115 -18.32 1.77 0.56
CA LYS A 115 -17.99 3.05 -0.07
C LYS A 115 -17.11 3.88 0.85
N PHE A 116 -16.02 4.38 0.29
CA PHE A 116 -15.15 5.41 0.84
C PHE A 116 -15.38 6.69 -0.04
N GLU A 117 -14.84 7.82 0.35
CA GLU A 117 -14.86 9.10 -0.38
C GLU A 117 -13.60 9.32 -1.23
N ASP A 118 -12.51 8.58 -1.02
CA ASP A 118 -11.43 8.42 -2.01
C ASP A 118 -11.44 7.03 -2.67
N GLY A 119 -12.54 6.27 -2.57
CA GLY A 119 -12.63 4.99 -3.23
C GLY A 119 -13.75 4.09 -2.75
N PHE A 120 -13.66 2.82 -3.05
CA PHE A 120 -14.63 1.79 -2.70
C PHE A 120 -13.89 0.45 -2.57
N ILE A 121 -14.27 -0.39 -1.63
CA ILE A 121 -13.87 -1.80 -1.58
C ILE A 121 -15.11 -2.64 -1.82
N SER A 122 -15.00 -3.65 -2.67
CA SER A 122 -15.95 -4.74 -2.76
C SER A 122 -15.36 -6.00 -2.15
N PHE A 123 -16.01 -6.56 -1.13
CA PHE A 123 -15.60 -7.82 -0.52
C PHE A 123 -16.23 -8.99 -1.26
N LEU A 124 -15.39 -9.95 -1.67
CA LEU A 124 -15.80 -11.11 -2.45
C LEU A 124 -15.67 -12.37 -1.60
N GLY A 125 -16.78 -13.10 -1.45
CA GLY A 125 -16.82 -14.32 -0.64
C GLY A 125 -16.44 -15.58 -1.42
N ASN A 126 -16.86 -15.66 -2.68
CA ASN A 126 -16.90 -16.91 -3.46
C ASN A 126 -16.13 -16.85 -4.78
N TYR A 127 -15.35 -15.78 -5.00
CA TYR A 127 -14.61 -15.60 -6.24
C TYR A 127 -13.16 -16.07 -6.10
N THR A 128 -12.68 -16.80 -7.09
CA THR A 128 -11.27 -17.20 -7.19
C THR A 128 -10.71 -16.74 -8.53
N THR A 129 -9.39 -16.57 -8.60
CA THR A 129 -8.63 -16.30 -9.82
C THR A 129 -7.50 -17.32 -9.95
N ILE A 130 -6.75 -17.21 -11.05
CA ILE A 130 -5.53 -17.99 -11.27
C ILE A 130 -4.35 -17.04 -11.15
N THR A 131 -3.33 -17.44 -10.41
CA THR A 131 -2.10 -16.67 -10.27
C THR A 131 -1.11 -16.97 -11.39
N HIS A 132 -0.01 -16.23 -11.47
CA HIS A 132 1.00 -16.46 -12.50
C HIS A 132 1.67 -17.84 -12.38
N THR A 133 1.63 -18.48 -11.21
CA THR A 133 2.14 -19.86 -11.02
C THR A 133 1.12 -20.92 -11.44
N GLY A 134 -0.10 -20.52 -11.81
CA GLY A 134 -1.20 -21.41 -12.18
C GLY A 134 -2.02 -21.92 -10.98
N LYS A 135 -1.81 -21.38 -9.78
CA LYS A 135 -2.58 -21.73 -8.58
C LYS A 135 -3.93 -21.04 -8.59
N VAL A 136 -4.97 -21.76 -8.15
CA VAL A 136 -6.29 -21.17 -7.91
C VAL A 136 -6.29 -20.51 -6.53
N SER A 137 -6.51 -19.20 -6.49
CA SER A 137 -6.41 -18.40 -5.27
C SER A 137 -7.63 -17.50 -5.09
N LYS A 138 -8.01 -17.25 -3.84
CA LYS A 138 -9.24 -16.52 -3.51
C LYS A 138 -9.06 -15.03 -3.77
N ILE A 139 -10.03 -14.41 -4.45
CA ILE A 139 -10.12 -12.96 -4.53
C ILE A 139 -10.85 -12.50 -3.27
N THR A 140 -10.17 -11.78 -2.39
CA THR A 140 -10.77 -11.33 -1.11
C THR A 140 -11.45 -9.98 -1.28
N LYS A 141 -10.84 -9.07 -2.06
CA LYS A 141 -11.29 -7.67 -2.19
C LYS A 141 -11.04 -7.14 -3.60
N VAL A 142 -11.89 -6.21 -4.04
CA VAL A 142 -11.65 -5.34 -5.20
C VAL A 142 -11.68 -3.89 -4.73
N TYR A 143 -10.59 -3.18 -4.96
CA TYR A 143 -10.43 -1.76 -4.69
C TYR A 143 -10.85 -0.94 -5.91
N LYS A 144 -11.42 0.24 -5.68
CA LYS A 144 -11.80 1.24 -6.69
C LYS A 144 -11.48 2.62 -6.14
N HIS A 145 -10.79 3.51 -6.83
CA HIS A 145 -10.56 4.89 -6.37
C HIS A 145 -10.50 5.89 -7.53
N PRO A 146 -10.85 7.18 -7.34
CA PRO A 146 -10.70 8.17 -8.39
C PRO A 146 -9.21 8.38 -8.69
N TYR A 147 -8.91 8.63 -9.95
CA TYR A 147 -7.58 8.87 -10.47
C TYR A 147 -7.67 9.88 -11.61
N ASP A 148 -6.75 10.84 -11.59
CA ASP A 148 -6.57 11.86 -12.61
C ASP A 148 -5.08 11.93 -12.92
N GLY A 149 -4.71 11.51 -14.13
CA GLY A 149 -3.32 11.34 -14.53
C GLY A 149 -3.18 10.48 -15.78
N GLU A 150 -1.96 10.08 -16.11
CA GLU A 150 -1.69 9.26 -17.29
C GLU A 150 -1.94 7.77 -16.99
N LEU A 151 -2.58 7.06 -17.91
CA LEU A 151 -2.53 5.61 -17.96
C LEU A 151 -1.53 5.18 -19.04
N VAL A 152 -0.72 4.18 -18.72
CA VAL A 152 0.09 3.48 -19.71
C VAL A 152 -0.79 2.47 -20.41
N VAL A 153 -0.90 2.60 -21.72
CA VAL A 153 -1.65 1.71 -22.61
C VAL A 153 -0.69 0.73 -23.27
N ILE A 154 -0.86 -0.55 -22.99
CA ILE A 154 -0.06 -1.65 -23.53
C ILE A 154 -0.93 -2.44 -24.50
N LYS A 155 -0.52 -2.50 -25.78
CA LYS A 155 -1.21 -3.23 -26.84
C LYS A 155 -0.41 -4.47 -27.23
N PRO A 156 -0.67 -5.64 -26.62
CA PRO A 156 -0.11 -6.90 -27.08
C PRO A 156 -0.64 -7.33 -28.46
N TYR A 157 0.04 -8.27 -29.10
CA TYR A 157 -0.50 -8.98 -30.27
C TYR A 157 -1.56 -10.00 -29.83
N ASN A 158 -2.69 -10.04 -30.55
CA ASN A 158 -3.78 -11.01 -30.38
C ASN A 158 -4.43 -11.06 -28.98
N LEU A 159 -4.23 -10.04 -28.17
CA LEU A 159 -4.84 -9.91 -26.85
C LEU A 159 -5.46 -8.53 -26.66
N PRO A 160 -6.43 -8.38 -25.74
CA PRO A 160 -6.97 -7.08 -25.38
C PRO A 160 -5.88 -6.13 -24.89
N GLU A 161 -6.07 -4.83 -25.12
CA GLU A 161 -5.20 -3.81 -24.55
C GLU A 161 -5.33 -3.75 -23.02
N LEU A 162 -4.25 -3.36 -22.34
CA LEU A 162 -4.19 -3.14 -20.90
C LEU A 162 -3.93 -1.67 -20.65
N LYS A 163 -4.70 -1.06 -19.74
CA LYS A 163 -4.48 0.32 -19.29
C LYS A 163 -4.29 0.36 -17.80
N ALA A 164 -3.11 0.76 -17.36
CA ALA A 164 -2.71 0.74 -15.96
C ALA A 164 -2.06 2.05 -15.54
N THR A 165 -2.10 2.36 -14.25
CA THR A 165 -1.33 3.49 -13.72
C THR A 165 0.16 3.27 -13.99
N PRO A 166 0.98 4.33 -14.14
CA PRO A 166 2.38 4.21 -14.57
C PRO A 166 3.23 3.31 -13.65
N SER A 167 2.84 3.25 -12.39
CA SER A 167 3.45 2.42 -11.36
C SER A 167 3.03 0.96 -11.42
N HIS A 168 1.86 0.59 -11.98
CA HIS A 168 1.32 -0.77 -11.94
C HIS A 168 2.30 -1.79 -12.52
N GLU A 169 2.59 -2.86 -11.78
CA GLU A 169 3.62 -3.82 -12.18
C GLU A 169 3.05 -4.99 -12.98
N PHE A 170 3.75 -5.33 -14.06
CA PHE A 170 3.47 -6.47 -14.91
C PHE A 170 4.60 -7.48 -14.77
N LEU A 171 4.26 -8.77 -14.81
CA LEU A 171 5.26 -9.80 -15.03
C LEU A 171 5.56 -9.84 -16.53
N VAL A 172 6.80 -9.53 -16.88
CA VAL A 172 7.30 -9.58 -18.26
C VAL A 172 8.46 -10.54 -18.35
N TYR A 173 8.65 -11.12 -19.53
CA TYR A 173 9.88 -11.81 -19.87
C TYR A 173 10.85 -10.83 -20.54
N ASP A 174 12.04 -10.76 -19.96
CA ASP A 174 13.18 -9.99 -20.45
C ASP A 174 14.45 -10.83 -20.29
N ARG A 175 15.22 -10.99 -21.37
CA ARG A 175 16.54 -11.68 -21.39
C ARG A 175 16.59 -12.97 -20.55
N ASP A 176 15.74 -13.94 -20.89
CA ASP A 176 15.66 -15.26 -20.25
C ASP A 176 15.12 -15.32 -18.82
N LYS A 177 14.58 -14.22 -18.29
CA LYS A 177 13.97 -14.18 -16.95
C LYS A 177 12.59 -13.55 -16.99
N ILE A 178 11.73 -14.02 -16.08
CA ILE A 178 10.48 -13.34 -15.76
C ILE A 178 10.78 -12.35 -14.63
N ILE A 179 10.49 -11.07 -14.85
CA ILE A 179 10.71 -9.99 -13.90
C ILE A 179 9.41 -9.18 -13.74
N LYS A 180 9.25 -8.52 -12.59
CA LYS A 180 8.21 -7.52 -12.39
C LYS A 180 8.77 -6.16 -12.80
N ILE A 181 8.06 -5.43 -13.66
CA ILE A 181 8.42 -4.05 -13.99
C ILE A 181 7.18 -3.14 -13.99
N PRO A 182 7.31 -1.88 -13.55
CA PRO A 182 6.24 -0.89 -13.65
C PRO A 182 5.81 -0.65 -15.11
N ALA A 183 4.53 -0.36 -15.31
CA ALA A 183 3.94 -0.15 -16.63
C ALA A 183 4.71 0.87 -17.47
N LYS A 184 5.15 1.98 -16.84
CA LYS A 184 5.91 3.06 -17.50
C LYS A 184 7.27 2.62 -18.05
N ASP A 185 7.85 1.56 -17.48
CA ASP A 185 9.18 1.04 -17.82
C ASP A 185 9.08 -0.11 -18.84
N ILE A 186 7.87 -0.52 -19.23
CA ILE A 186 7.66 -1.56 -20.25
C ILE A 186 7.98 -0.99 -21.63
N THR A 187 8.79 -1.73 -22.40
CA THR A 187 9.14 -1.40 -23.79
C THR A 187 8.68 -2.51 -24.73
N ASN A 188 8.73 -2.26 -26.05
CA ASN A 188 8.44 -3.28 -27.06
C ASN A 188 9.45 -4.44 -27.08
N GLY A 189 10.57 -4.34 -26.35
CA GLY A 189 11.53 -5.43 -26.17
C GLY A 189 11.10 -6.47 -25.14
N HIS A 190 10.11 -6.15 -24.31
CA HIS A 190 9.57 -7.07 -23.31
C HIS A 190 8.43 -7.91 -23.87
N PHE A 191 8.22 -9.08 -23.28
CA PHE A 191 7.11 -9.96 -23.61
C PHE A 191 6.19 -10.12 -22.41
N LEU A 192 4.87 -9.97 -22.61
CA LEU A 192 3.90 -10.19 -21.54
C LEU A 192 3.81 -11.68 -21.21
N VAL A 193 3.77 -11.99 -19.92
CA VAL A 193 3.77 -13.37 -19.41
C VAL A 193 2.35 -13.86 -19.21
N ILE A 194 2.06 -15.05 -19.73
CA ILE A 194 0.79 -15.73 -19.57
C ILE A 194 1.06 -17.17 -19.12
N PRO A 195 0.57 -17.61 -17.95
CA PRO A 195 0.83 -18.96 -17.48
C PRO A 195 0.08 -20.01 -18.30
N LYS A 196 0.72 -21.16 -18.48
CA LYS A 196 0.10 -22.41 -18.91
C LYS A 196 -0.35 -23.14 -17.65
N PHE A 197 -1.64 -23.19 -17.39
CA PHE A 197 -2.19 -23.83 -16.20
C PHE A 197 -2.91 -25.15 -16.52
N ILE A 198 -2.93 -26.03 -15.51
CA ILE A 198 -3.57 -27.34 -15.53
C ILE A 198 -4.91 -27.23 -14.82
N ILE A 199 -5.98 -27.63 -15.48
CA ILE A 199 -7.30 -27.75 -14.86
C ILE A 199 -7.50 -29.23 -14.53
N ASN A 200 -7.52 -29.59 -13.24
CA ASN A 200 -7.51 -31.00 -12.82
C ASN A 200 -8.80 -31.76 -13.20
N GLY A 201 -8.61 -32.95 -13.80
CA GLY A 201 -9.62 -33.98 -14.04
C GLY A 201 -9.11 -35.05 -15.01
N GLU A 202 -8.41 -36.05 -14.48
CA GLU A 202 -8.01 -37.38 -15.04
C GLU A 202 -7.42 -37.54 -16.46
N ASP A 203 -7.43 -36.52 -17.33
CA ASP A 203 -6.61 -36.47 -18.55
C ASP A 203 -5.93 -35.10 -18.64
N THR A 204 -4.61 -35.07 -18.43
CA THR A 204 -3.82 -33.85 -18.43
C THR A 204 -3.81 -33.18 -19.81
N LYS A 205 -4.53 -32.06 -19.97
CA LYS A 205 -4.36 -31.17 -21.13
C LYS A 205 -4.07 -29.75 -20.65
N LYS A 206 -2.90 -29.23 -21.05
CA LYS A 206 -2.52 -27.83 -20.82
C LYS A 206 -3.38 -26.93 -21.70
N VAL A 207 -3.93 -25.85 -21.15
CA VAL A 207 -4.56 -24.83 -21.97
C VAL A 207 -3.45 -24.01 -22.64
N ASP A 208 -3.25 -24.21 -23.96
CA ASP A 208 -2.25 -23.49 -24.74
C ASP A 208 -2.86 -22.23 -25.39
N LEU A 209 -2.06 -21.16 -25.50
CA LEU A 209 -2.48 -19.96 -26.21
C LEU A 209 -2.76 -20.24 -27.70
N LYS A 210 -2.12 -21.27 -28.28
CA LYS A 210 -2.40 -21.78 -29.64
C LYS A 210 -3.83 -22.29 -29.78
N ASP A 211 -4.31 -23.03 -28.79
CA ASP A 211 -5.68 -23.56 -28.78
C ASP A 211 -6.68 -22.42 -28.66
N ILE A 212 -6.36 -21.46 -27.80
CA ILE A 212 -7.11 -20.23 -27.53
C ILE A 212 -7.19 -19.30 -28.75
N LEU A 213 -6.09 -19.10 -29.49
CA LEU A 213 -5.99 -18.13 -30.59
C LEU A 213 -6.41 -18.69 -31.97
N SER A 214 -6.49 -20.00 -32.14
CA SER A 214 -6.72 -20.65 -33.45
C SER A 214 -8.20 -20.84 -33.83
N ASN A 215 -9.16 -20.38 -33.03
CA ASN A 215 -10.60 -20.45 -33.32
C ASN A 215 -11.13 -21.88 -33.60
N ARG A 216 -10.44 -22.94 -33.14
CA ARG A 216 -10.83 -24.35 -33.34
C ARG A 216 -10.92 -25.14 -32.03
N VAL A 217 -11.43 -24.54 -30.97
CA VAL A 217 -11.83 -25.32 -29.80
C VAL A 217 -13.32 -25.58 -29.91
N ASN A 218 -13.68 -26.74 -30.45
CA ASN A 218 -15.02 -27.29 -30.27
C ASN A 218 -15.36 -27.26 -28.77
N ASN A 219 -16.58 -26.87 -28.42
CA ASN A 219 -17.10 -26.83 -27.04
C ASN A 219 -16.85 -28.12 -26.23
N SER A 220 -16.53 -29.23 -26.89
CA SER A 220 -16.22 -30.54 -26.30
C SER A 220 -14.80 -30.71 -25.73
N PHE A 221 -13.88 -29.75 -25.89
CA PHE A 221 -12.48 -29.90 -25.43
C PHE A 221 -12.25 -29.55 -23.95
N PHE A 222 -13.25 -28.98 -23.29
CA PHE A 222 -13.17 -28.46 -21.95
C PHE A 222 -14.17 -29.14 -21.00
N SER A 223 -14.05 -30.46 -20.84
CA SER A 223 -14.77 -31.16 -19.76
C SER A 223 -14.10 -30.83 -18.42
N VAL A 224 -14.62 -29.83 -17.71
CA VAL A 224 -13.98 -29.24 -16.52
C VAL A 224 -14.90 -29.27 -15.30
N LYS A 225 -14.45 -29.95 -14.23
CA LYS A 225 -15.11 -30.00 -12.92
C LYS A 225 -14.88 -28.77 -12.02
N ILE A 226 -14.04 -27.80 -12.41
CA ILE A 226 -13.63 -26.67 -11.54
C ILE A 226 -14.32 -25.34 -11.92
N PHE A 227 -14.50 -25.05 -13.21
CA PHE A 227 -15.05 -23.79 -13.70
C PHE A 227 -16.32 -23.92 -14.56
N GLY A 228 -16.72 -25.12 -14.99
CA GLY A 228 -17.91 -25.31 -15.83
C GLY A 228 -17.74 -24.80 -17.28
N GLU A 229 -18.55 -25.32 -18.21
CA GLU A 229 -18.46 -25.00 -19.64
C GLU A 229 -18.76 -23.53 -19.97
N GLU A 230 -19.66 -22.89 -19.22
CA GLU A 230 -20.06 -21.49 -19.44
C GLU A 230 -18.90 -20.50 -19.23
N VAL A 231 -18.06 -20.77 -18.24
CA VAL A 231 -16.88 -19.95 -17.90
C VAL A 231 -15.85 -19.99 -19.01
N ILE A 232 -15.73 -21.15 -19.65
CA ILE A 232 -14.77 -21.39 -20.72
C ILE A 232 -15.27 -20.79 -22.03
N ASN A 233 -16.57 -20.84 -22.29
CA ASN A 233 -17.17 -20.11 -23.41
C ASN A 233 -17.05 -18.59 -23.24
N SER A 234 -17.25 -18.06 -22.02
CA SER A 234 -16.99 -16.65 -21.68
C SER A 234 -15.51 -16.27 -21.91
N PHE A 235 -14.60 -17.15 -21.51
CA PHE A 235 -13.16 -17.03 -21.74
C PHE A 235 -12.84 -16.93 -23.24
N LEU A 236 -13.30 -17.88 -24.06
CA LEU A 236 -13.09 -17.93 -25.51
C LEU A 236 -13.72 -16.73 -26.25
N ASN A 237 -14.94 -16.34 -25.90
CA ASN A 237 -15.61 -15.16 -26.47
C ASN A 237 -14.85 -13.85 -26.19
N GLY A 238 -14.15 -13.77 -25.04
CA GLY A 238 -13.29 -12.64 -24.71
C GLY A 238 -12.14 -12.45 -25.71
N LEU A 239 -11.67 -13.54 -26.33
CA LEU A 239 -10.57 -13.57 -27.30
C LEU A 239 -11.02 -13.39 -28.73
N GLU A 240 -12.24 -13.82 -29.09
CA GLU A 240 -12.79 -13.57 -30.44
C GLU A 240 -12.90 -12.08 -30.76
N ASN A 241 -13.05 -11.24 -29.73
CA ASN A 241 -13.08 -9.78 -29.85
C ASN A 241 -11.68 -9.12 -29.91
N ALA A 242 -10.59 -9.90 -29.81
CA ALA A 242 -9.23 -9.39 -29.90
C ALA A 242 -8.79 -9.21 -31.38
N PRO A 243 -7.98 -8.18 -31.70
CA PRO A 243 -7.54 -7.95 -33.07
C PRO A 243 -6.64 -9.10 -33.57
N ARG A 244 -7.04 -9.75 -34.67
CA ARG A 244 -6.26 -10.84 -35.31
C ARG A 244 -5.12 -10.27 -36.17
N ALA A 245 -3.86 -10.56 -35.81
CA ALA A 245 -2.70 -10.25 -36.63
C ALA A 245 -2.31 -11.44 -37.53
N LYS A 246 -1.89 -11.17 -38.77
CA LYS A 246 -1.50 -12.20 -39.77
C LYS A 246 -0.22 -12.98 -39.42
N GLU A 247 0.59 -12.52 -38.46
CA GLU A 247 1.77 -13.23 -37.96
C GLU A 247 1.82 -13.14 -36.43
N SER A 248 1.54 -14.25 -35.75
CA SER A 248 1.59 -14.35 -34.29
C SER A 248 2.99 -14.80 -33.84
N LYS A 249 3.94 -13.87 -33.71
CA LYS A 249 5.27 -14.17 -33.14
C LYS A 249 5.24 -14.23 -31.61
N PHE A 250 4.54 -15.18 -31.03
CA PHE A 250 4.75 -15.53 -29.62
C PHE A 250 5.69 -16.74 -29.54
N PHE A 251 6.39 -16.85 -28.43
CA PHE A 251 7.13 -18.07 -28.10
C PHE A 251 6.69 -18.53 -26.72
N GLU A 252 7.09 -19.74 -26.37
CA GLU A 252 6.57 -20.42 -25.19
C GLU A 252 7.65 -21.27 -24.55
N ASN A 253 7.46 -21.56 -23.27
CA ASN A 253 8.20 -22.61 -22.59
C ASN A 253 7.22 -23.61 -21.96
N ARG A 254 7.73 -24.46 -21.06
CA ARG A 254 6.91 -25.48 -20.38
C ARG A 254 5.73 -24.88 -19.59
N SER A 255 5.89 -23.67 -19.07
CA SER A 255 5.03 -23.07 -18.06
C SER A 255 4.37 -21.77 -18.50
N TYR A 256 4.84 -21.11 -19.56
CA TYR A 256 4.38 -19.79 -19.97
C TYR A 256 4.30 -19.63 -21.48
N ASN A 257 3.40 -18.76 -21.91
CA ASN A 257 3.38 -18.13 -23.23
C ASN A 257 3.88 -16.69 -23.10
N PHE A 258 4.69 -16.25 -24.05
CA PHE A 258 5.32 -14.93 -24.07
C PHE A 258 4.82 -14.14 -25.26
N ILE A 259 4.05 -13.09 -24.99
CA ILE A 259 3.37 -12.31 -26.03
C ILE A 259 4.11 -11.01 -26.29
N PRO A 260 4.54 -10.74 -27.53
CA PRO A 260 5.17 -9.48 -27.88
C PRO A 260 4.20 -8.31 -27.73
N ILE A 261 4.76 -7.14 -27.46
CA ILE A 261 4.01 -5.90 -27.37
C ILE A 261 4.08 -5.18 -28.71
N ARG A 262 2.92 -4.86 -29.29
CA ARG A 262 2.80 -4.17 -30.58
C ARG A 262 2.98 -2.67 -30.45
N LYS A 263 2.41 -2.09 -29.38
CA LYS A 263 2.43 -0.64 -29.15
C LYS A 263 2.31 -0.35 -27.66
N ILE A 264 3.05 0.65 -27.19
CA ILE A 264 2.94 1.21 -25.85
C ILE A 264 2.89 2.73 -25.98
N TYR A 265 2.01 3.38 -25.22
CA TYR A 265 1.94 4.84 -25.12
C TYR A 265 1.21 5.25 -23.84
N ALA A 266 1.34 6.52 -23.44
CA ALA A 266 0.56 7.09 -22.35
C ALA A 266 -0.67 7.84 -22.90
N GLU A 267 -1.78 7.79 -22.18
CA GLU A 267 -2.95 8.64 -22.45
C GLU A 267 -3.48 9.25 -21.15
N ASN A 268 -4.00 10.47 -21.23
CA ASN A 268 -4.63 11.11 -20.09
C ASN A 268 -5.94 10.40 -19.73
N PHE A 269 -6.15 10.17 -18.45
CA PHE A 269 -7.34 9.53 -17.91
C PHE A 269 -7.80 10.25 -16.64
N SER A 270 -9.09 10.55 -16.58
CA SER A 270 -9.78 11.00 -15.39
C SER A 270 -10.98 10.10 -15.16
N GLY A 271 -10.98 9.33 -14.07
CA GLY A 271 -12.02 8.36 -13.79
C GLY A 271 -11.70 7.50 -12.58
N PHE A 272 -12.35 6.35 -12.47
CA PHE A 272 -12.03 5.38 -11.42
C PHE A 272 -11.03 4.35 -11.92
N VAL A 273 -10.06 4.02 -11.08
CA VAL A 273 -9.13 2.92 -11.28
C VAL A 273 -9.34 1.85 -10.21
N TYR A 274 -9.01 0.60 -10.54
CA TYR A 274 -9.36 -0.58 -9.77
C TYR A 274 -8.13 -1.47 -9.52
N ASN A 275 -8.14 -2.23 -8.44
CA ASN A 275 -7.18 -3.31 -8.20
C ASN A 275 -7.83 -4.41 -7.38
N LEU A 276 -7.19 -5.56 -7.20
CA LEU A 276 -7.73 -6.65 -6.40
C LEU A 276 -6.70 -7.20 -5.42
N GLU A 277 -7.21 -7.77 -4.33
CA GLU A 277 -6.46 -8.55 -3.34
C GLU A 277 -6.71 -10.03 -3.61
N VAL A 278 -5.62 -10.79 -3.76
CA VAL A 278 -5.65 -12.25 -3.85
C VAL A 278 -4.96 -12.82 -2.62
N GLU A 279 -5.63 -13.76 -1.95
CA GLU A 279 -5.09 -14.52 -0.83
C GLU A 279 -4.13 -15.60 -1.35
N ASP A 280 -2.91 -15.19 -1.69
CA ASP A 280 -1.85 -16.09 -2.13
C ASP A 280 -0.44 -15.58 -1.81
N GLU A 281 0.51 -16.51 -1.70
CA GLU A 281 1.94 -16.29 -1.41
C GLU A 281 2.73 -15.75 -2.61
N ASP A 282 2.13 -15.64 -3.80
CA ASP A 282 2.81 -15.14 -5.01
C ASP A 282 2.34 -13.73 -5.45
N HIS A 283 1.30 -13.22 -4.77
CA HIS A 283 0.67 -11.91 -4.94
C HIS A 283 0.42 -11.48 -6.38
N SER A 284 -0.05 -12.41 -7.22
CA SER A 284 -0.33 -12.15 -8.63
C SER A 284 -1.73 -12.60 -9.05
N TYR A 285 -2.19 -12.12 -10.20
CA TYR A 285 -3.41 -12.59 -10.86
C TYR A 285 -3.36 -12.34 -12.37
N LEU A 286 -4.34 -12.88 -13.10
CA LEU A 286 -4.48 -12.64 -14.53
C LEU A 286 -5.44 -11.49 -14.84
N SER A 287 -4.90 -10.46 -15.50
CA SER A 287 -5.61 -9.29 -15.99
C SER A 287 -5.51 -9.22 -17.51
N ASN A 288 -6.65 -9.27 -18.22
CA ASN A 288 -6.70 -9.51 -19.67
C ASN A 288 -5.71 -10.63 -20.08
N PHE A 289 -5.74 -11.74 -19.34
CA PHE A 289 -4.89 -12.93 -19.52
C PHE A 289 -3.40 -12.75 -19.16
N VAL A 290 -2.96 -11.54 -18.84
CA VAL A 290 -1.56 -11.23 -18.51
C VAL A 290 -1.34 -11.27 -17.01
N SER A 291 -0.22 -11.83 -16.59
CA SER A 291 0.19 -11.87 -15.18
C SER A 291 0.59 -10.48 -14.66
N VAL A 292 -0.08 -10.04 -13.58
CA VAL A 292 0.11 -8.72 -12.95
C VAL A 292 0.10 -8.82 -11.42
N SER A 293 0.60 -7.80 -10.73
CA SER A 293 0.71 -7.75 -9.25
C SER A 293 -0.59 -7.30 -8.54
N ASN A 294 -0.88 -7.83 -7.32
CA ASN A 294 -2.09 -7.54 -6.51
C ASN A 294 -1.94 -6.40 -5.45
N CYS A 295 -2.94 -6.19 -4.56
CA CYS A 295 -2.99 -5.12 -3.51
C CYS A 295 -3.19 -5.64 -2.04
N CYS A 296 -2.42 -5.15 -1.03
CA CYS A 296 -2.49 -5.45 0.42
C CYS A 296 -2.25 -4.19 1.31
N ASN A 297 -2.71 -4.21 2.57
CA ASN A 297 -2.52 -3.19 3.64
C ASN A 297 -3.05 -1.76 3.38
N TRP A 298 -3.89 -1.59 2.35
CA TRP A 298 -4.59 -0.33 2.02
C TRP A 298 -5.52 0.15 3.15
N GLN A 299 -6.18 -0.77 3.86
CA GLN A 299 -7.29 -0.46 4.77
C GLN A 299 -6.94 0.44 5.97
N ILE A 300 -5.74 0.38 6.54
CA ILE A 300 -5.40 1.22 7.71
C ILE A 300 -4.63 2.50 7.32
N SER A 301 -3.96 2.48 6.16
CA SER A 301 -3.11 3.56 5.66
C SER A 301 -3.86 4.56 4.79
N HIS A 302 -4.91 4.11 4.10
CA HIS A 302 -5.75 4.91 3.21
C HIS A 302 -7.14 5.21 3.77
N ASP A 303 -7.69 4.42 4.70
CA ASP A 303 -8.98 4.77 5.32
C ASP A 303 -8.83 5.97 6.26
N GLY A 304 -9.13 7.17 5.75
CA GLY A 304 -9.49 8.27 6.63
C GLY A 304 -10.83 8.02 7.31
N LEU A 305 -10.98 8.50 8.56
CA LEU A 305 -12.25 8.42 9.30
C LEU A 305 -13.40 9.25 8.73
N ALA A 306 -13.14 10.00 7.68
CA ALA A 306 -14.08 10.87 7.01
C ALA A 306 -15.33 10.19 6.42
N GLN A 307 -15.27 8.87 6.23
CA GLN A 307 -16.07 8.19 5.21
C GLN A 307 -16.77 6.94 5.74
N ILE A 308 -16.50 6.62 7.00
CA ILE A 308 -17.04 5.48 7.72
C ILE A 308 -18.36 5.93 8.38
N LYS A 309 -19.49 5.32 7.98
CA LYS A 309 -20.82 5.68 8.52
C LYS A 309 -21.10 5.07 9.90
N ASP A 310 -20.51 3.91 10.20
CA ASP A 310 -20.63 3.26 11.51
C ASP A 310 -19.48 3.66 12.44
N SER A 311 -19.83 4.18 13.62
CA SER A 311 -18.87 4.56 14.65
C SER A 311 -17.95 3.43 15.14
N LYS A 312 -18.30 2.15 14.95
CA LYS A 312 -17.46 0.99 15.33
C LYS A 312 -16.29 0.76 14.38
N GLU A 313 -16.46 1.02 13.08
CA GLU A 313 -15.42 0.83 12.06
C GLU A 313 -14.32 1.91 12.12
N TRP A 314 -14.56 3.00 12.88
CA TRP A 314 -13.58 4.08 13.14
C TRP A 314 -12.42 3.62 14.03
N GLY A 315 -12.55 2.46 14.65
CA GLY A 315 -11.81 2.12 15.85
C GLY A 315 -12.65 2.43 17.10
N GLU A 316 -12.28 1.74 18.16
CA GLU A 316 -12.90 1.88 19.47
C GLU A 316 -12.65 3.29 20.03
N LYS A 317 -13.67 3.80 20.73
CA LYS A 317 -13.58 5.12 21.35
C LYS A 317 -12.78 5.03 22.63
N TYR A 318 -11.74 5.83 22.71
CA TYR A 318 -10.99 6.05 23.94
C TYR A 318 -10.79 7.53 24.18
N SER A 319 -10.96 7.94 25.43
CA SER A 319 -10.47 9.20 25.95
C SER A 319 -8.99 9.10 26.31
N PRO A 320 -8.25 10.22 26.31
CA PRO A 320 -6.89 10.26 26.86
C PRO A 320 -6.79 9.69 28.28
N GLU A 321 -7.79 9.99 29.14
CA GLU A 321 -7.86 9.51 30.51
C GLU A 321 -8.02 7.99 30.60
N GLU A 322 -8.82 7.37 29.72
CA GLU A 322 -8.96 5.91 29.66
C GLU A 322 -7.66 5.22 29.26
N ILE A 323 -6.91 5.78 28.30
CA ILE A 323 -5.61 5.23 27.90
C ILE A 323 -4.59 5.31 29.03
N VAL A 324 -4.52 6.44 29.73
CA VAL A 324 -3.62 6.57 30.89
C VAL A 324 -4.00 5.58 31.99
N LYS A 325 -5.30 5.49 32.34
CA LYS A 325 -5.78 4.52 33.34
C LYS A 325 -5.49 3.08 32.93
N LEU A 326 -5.60 2.75 31.64
CA LEU A 326 -5.30 1.42 31.15
C LEU A 326 -3.80 1.12 31.25
N ALA A 327 -2.93 2.08 30.96
CA ALA A 327 -1.49 1.94 31.14
C ALA A 327 -1.13 1.77 32.62
N GLU A 328 -1.71 2.57 33.52
CA GLU A 328 -1.54 2.44 34.98
C GLU A 328 -1.98 1.07 35.48
N LYS A 329 -3.21 0.63 35.11
CA LYS A 329 -3.78 -0.65 35.53
C LYS A 329 -2.90 -1.85 35.14
N ASN A 330 -2.20 -1.75 34.00
CA ASN A 330 -1.33 -2.80 33.49
C ASN A 330 0.16 -2.58 33.83
N ASN A 331 0.47 -1.63 34.72
CA ASN A 331 1.85 -1.28 35.12
C ASN A 331 2.77 -1.00 33.92
N CYS A 332 2.23 -0.42 32.84
CA CYS A 332 3.01 -0.05 31.68
C CYS A 332 3.93 1.13 32.04
N LYS A 333 5.20 1.04 31.66
CA LYS A 333 6.19 2.12 31.89
C LYS A 333 5.97 3.29 30.93
N SER A 334 5.43 3.00 29.76
CA SER A 334 5.19 3.99 28.72
C SER A 334 3.90 3.74 27.92
N ILE A 335 3.49 4.74 27.15
CA ILE A 335 2.49 4.65 26.09
C ILE A 335 3.18 4.89 24.75
N SER A 336 3.06 3.94 23.83
CA SER A 336 3.67 4.00 22.50
C SER A 336 2.62 4.30 21.44
N TYR A 337 2.80 5.38 20.68
CA TYR A 337 1.92 5.76 19.57
C TYR A 337 2.55 5.25 18.25
N THR A 338 1.89 4.33 17.55
CA THR A 338 2.57 3.44 16.56
C THR A 338 1.65 2.90 15.42
N TYR A 339 2.11 1.84 14.74
CA TYR A 339 1.57 1.09 13.59
C TYR A 339 1.41 1.88 12.28
N THR A 340 0.69 3.00 12.30
CA THR A 340 0.49 3.83 11.09
C THR A 340 1.44 5.01 11.08
N GLU A 341 1.05 6.13 11.67
CA GLU A 341 1.91 7.29 11.89
C GLU A 341 1.33 8.15 13.03
N PRO A 342 1.99 8.25 14.20
CA PRO A 342 1.47 9.00 15.35
C PRO A 342 1.20 10.48 15.08
N THR A 343 1.94 11.10 14.15
CA THR A 343 1.75 12.49 13.75
C THR A 343 0.33 12.77 13.30
N ILE A 344 -0.35 11.83 12.63
CA ILE A 344 -1.68 12.12 12.06
C ILE A 344 -2.83 12.09 13.07
N PHE A 345 -2.62 11.54 14.28
CA PHE A 345 -3.55 11.63 15.43
C PHE A 345 -2.98 12.46 16.59
N PHE A 346 -2.16 13.46 16.23
CA PHE A 346 -1.41 14.34 17.13
C PHE A 346 -2.21 14.91 18.31
N GLU A 347 -3.42 15.42 18.09
CA GLU A 347 -4.20 16.05 19.16
C GLU A 347 -4.55 15.07 20.28
N PHE A 348 -4.79 13.80 19.92
CA PHE A 348 -5.02 12.73 20.89
C PHE A 348 -3.72 12.38 21.60
N ALA A 349 -2.65 12.12 20.84
CA ALA A 349 -1.34 11.78 21.39
C ALA A 349 -0.82 12.86 22.34
N TYR A 350 -0.92 14.15 21.98
CA TYR A 350 -0.50 15.27 22.82
C TYR A 350 -1.26 15.35 24.15
N ARG A 351 -2.59 15.16 24.13
CA ARG A 351 -3.40 15.20 25.36
C ARG A 351 -3.13 14.00 26.24
N THR A 352 -3.05 12.80 25.66
CA THR A 352 -2.69 11.58 26.38
C THR A 352 -1.30 11.71 26.99
N ALA A 353 -0.31 12.20 26.25
CA ALA A 353 1.05 12.38 26.74
C ALA A 353 1.15 13.35 27.90
N LYS A 354 0.43 14.47 27.82
CA LYS A 354 0.34 15.44 28.92
C LYS A 354 -0.21 14.81 30.20
N LEU A 355 -1.19 13.91 30.09
CA LEU A 355 -1.78 13.22 31.24
C LEU A 355 -0.85 12.12 31.75
N ALA A 356 -0.27 11.32 30.86
CA ALA A 356 0.66 10.25 31.18
C ALA A 356 1.86 10.74 32.02
N HIS A 357 2.43 11.90 31.67
CA HIS A 357 3.50 12.51 32.48
C HIS A 357 3.08 12.83 33.92
N ARG A 358 1.81 13.20 34.17
CA ARG A 358 1.31 13.46 35.53
C ARG A 358 1.23 12.17 36.35
N SER A 359 1.12 11.03 35.67
CA SER A 359 1.10 9.69 36.24
C SER A 359 2.47 8.99 36.18
N ASN A 360 3.56 9.71 35.87
CA ASN A 360 4.91 9.15 35.68
C ASN A 360 5.01 8.04 34.61
N ILE A 361 4.14 8.08 33.60
CA ILE A 361 4.16 7.21 32.42
C ILE A 361 4.81 7.97 31.26
N LEU A 362 5.81 7.35 30.64
CA LEU A 362 6.57 7.93 29.54
C LEU A 362 5.80 7.81 28.22
N ASN A 363 6.17 8.62 27.22
CA ASN A 363 5.52 8.65 25.91
C ASN A 363 6.53 8.41 24.81
N THR A 364 6.19 7.51 23.88
CA THR A 364 7.09 7.16 22.79
C THR A 364 6.38 7.18 21.43
N PHE A 365 7.08 7.63 20.39
CA PHE A 365 6.58 7.59 19.02
C PHE A 365 7.35 6.54 18.22
N VAL A 366 6.65 5.69 17.48
CA VAL A 366 7.25 4.92 16.37
C VAL A 366 6.73 5.57 15.10
N THR A 367 7.59 6.27 14.39
CA THR A 367 7.20 7.25 13.37
C THR A 367 8.08 7.18 12.14
N ASN A 368 7.53 7.56 10.99
CA ASN A 368 8.33 7.81 9.79
C ASN A 368 9.06 9.17 9.79
N GLY A 369 8.89 9.96 10.86
CA GLY A 369 9.60 11.24 11.06
C GLY A 369 9.12 12.37 10.15
N TYR A 370 8.08 12.18 9.33
CA TYR A 370 7.59 13.20 8.39
C TYR A 370 6.67 14.23 9.09
N ILE A 371 7.18 14.83 10.16
CA ILE A 371 6.52 15.76 11.09
C ILE A 371 7.18 17.15 10.99
N THR A 372 6.44 18.23 11.20
CA THR A 372 7.02 19.59 11.14
C THR A 372 7.72 19.98 12.44
N GLU A 373 8.65 20.93 12.34
CA GLU A 373 9.34 21.51 13.51
C GLU A 373 8.34 22.10 14.52
N ASP A 374 7.28 22.77 14.04
CA ASP A 374 6.23 23.35 14.90
C ASP A 374 5.44 22.27 15.64
N ALA A 375 5.17 21.13 14.99
CA ALA A 375 4.51 20.01 15.62
C ALA A 375 5.39 19.37 16.72
N LEU A 376 6.69 19.18 16.45
CA LEU A 376 7.63 18.67 17.44
C LEU A 376 7.80 19.61 18.64
N LYS A 377 7.96 20.93 18.39
CA LYS A 377 8.02 21.94 19.45
C LYS A 377 6.77 21.91 20.33
N LYS A 378 5.61 21.62 19.74
CA LYS A 378 4.34 21.51 20.47
C LYS A 378 4.23 20.21 21.26
N MET A 379 4.81 19.10 20.77
CA MET A 379 4.86 17.79 21.42
C MET A 379 5.94 17.72 22.52
N LYS A 380 5.88 18.61 23.50
CA LYS A 380 6.87 18.72 24.58
C LYS A 380 6.87 17.58 25.62
N TYR A 381 5.97 16.62 25.47
CA TYR A 381 5.73 15.50 26.37
C TYR A 381 6.14 14.17 25.74
N LEU A 382 6.96 14.22 24.69
CA LEU A 382 7.51 13.05 24.02
C LEU A 382 8.88 12.74 24.62
N ASP A 383 9.02 11.57 25.23
CA ASP A 383 10.25 11.16 25.90
C ASP A 383 11.20 10.45 24.93
N ALA A 384 10.64 9.62 24.03
CA ALA A 384 11.42 8.90 23.03
C ALA A 384 10.74 8.83 21.66
N ALA A 385 11.52 8.67 20.61
CA ALA A 385 11.04 8.37 19.27
C ALA A 385 11.96 7.38 18.57
N THR A 386 11.37 6.37 17.93
CA THR A 386 12.03 5.60 16.88
C THR A 386 11.61 6.17 15.54
N VAL A 387 12.60 6.58 14.73
CA VAL A 387 12.36 7.14 13.40
C VAL A 387 12.75 6.12 12.33
N ASP A 388 11.77 5.73 11.52
CA ASP A 388 11.87 4.63 10.58
C ASP A 388 12.26 5.12 9.18
N PHE A 389 13.53 4.93 8.83
CA PHE A 389 14.01 4.97 7.45
C PHE A 389 13.71 3.66 6.71
N LYS A 390 13.68 3.77 5.38
CA LYS A 390 13.56 2.63 4.47
C LYS A 390 14.52 2.84 3.33
N ALA A 391 15.18 1.80 2.85
CA ALA A 391 16.17 1.93 1.78
C ALA A 391 17.20 3.05 2.06
N SER A 392 17.52 3.25 3.34
CA SER A 392 18.43 4.27 3.88
C SER A 392 18.13 5.72 3.48
N GLY A 393 16.86 6.05 3.24
CA GLY A 393 16.47 7.43 2.96
C GLY A 393 16.62 7.86 1.49
N ASP A 394 16.73 6.90 0.55
CA ASP A 394 16.80 7.21 -0.89
C ASP A 394 15.56 8.01 -1.37
N PRO A 395 15.73 9.25 -1.86
CA PRO A 395 14.62 10.05 -2.38
C PRO A 395 13.83 9.34 -3.49
N GLU A 396 14.49 8.59 -4.38
CA GLU A 396 13.81 7.92 -5.48
C GLU A 396 13.01 6.71 -5.00
N PHE A 397 13.54 5.94 -4.05
CA PHE A 397 12.78 4.88 -3.37
C PHE A 397 11.53 5.44 -2.67
N TYR A 398 11.70 6.50 -1.88
CA TYR A 398 10.62 7.15 -1.14
C TYR A 398 9.53 7.71 -2.06
N LYS A 399 9.93 8.31 -3.18
CA LYS A 399 9.00 8.83 -4.18
C LYS A 399 8.26 7.69 -4.89
N LYS A 400 8.97 6.65 -5.33
CA LYS A 400 8.41 5.52 -6.08
C LYS A 400 7.48 4.65 -5.25
N PHE A 401 7.90 4.25 -4.05
CA PHE A 401 7.18 3.24 -3.26
C PHE A 401 6.24 3.85 -2.21
N MET A 402 6.48 5.09 -1.76
CA MET A 402 5.82 5.66 -0.57
C MET A 402 5.14 7.00 -0.84
N SER A 403 5.17 7.48 -2.09
CA SER A 403 4.61 8.77 -2.53
C SER A 403 5.19 9.97 -1.79
N VAL A 404 6.41 9.88 -1.26
CA VAL A 404 7.05 10.97 -0.50
C VAL A 404 7.83 11.85 -1.47
N PRO A 405 7.47 13.13 -1.63
CA PRO A 405 8.05 13.99 -2.67
C PRO A 405 9.47 14.45 -2.32
N ASP A 406 9.77 14.55 -1.03
CA ASP A 406 11.05 14.99 -0.50
C ASP A 406 11.27 14.32 0.86
N VAL A 407 12.46 13.77 1.08
CA VAL A 407 12.87 13.09 2.32
C VAL A 407 13.52 14.04 3.32
N SER A 408 13.99 15.22 2.88
CA SER A 408 14.68 16.21 3.71
C SER A 408 13.96 16.56 5.03
N PRO A 409 12.60 16.63 5.08
CA PRO A 409 11.92 16.98 6.32
C PRO A 409 12.09 15.96 7.46
N ILE A 410 12.41 14.70 7.16
CA ILE A 410 12.69 13.67 8.17
C ILE A 410 13.98 14.01 8.91
N PHE A 411 14.99 14.49 8.18
CA PHE A 411 16.27 14.92 8.74
C PHE A 411 16.12 16.17 9.61
N ASP A 412 15.32 17.14 9.18
CA ASP A 412 14.99 18.33 9.97
C ASP A 412 14.25 17.97 11.27
N ALA A 413 13.31 17.02 11.19
CA ALA A 413 12.60 16.51 12.35
C ALA A 413 13.55 15.89 13.38
N LEU A 414 14.52 15.07 12.95
CA LEU A 414 15.53 14.48 13.82
C LEU A 414 16.42 15.52 14.51
N LYS A 415 16.90 16.53 13.78
CA LYS A 415 17.66 17.64 14.37
C LYS A 415 16.85 18.37 15.44
N GLN A 416 15.56 18.58 15.18
CA GLN A 416 14.66 19.20 16.15
C GLN A 416 14.38 18.31 17.37
N MET A 417 14.21 17.00 17.19
CA MET A 417 14.06 16.03 18.29
C MET A 417 15.28 16.06 19.22
N LYS A 418 16.50 16.05 18.64
CA LYS A 418 17.75 16.16 19.40
C LYS A 418 17.81 17.48 20.19
N LYS A 419 17.46 18.60 19.55
CA LYS A 419 17.40 19.91 20.22
C LYS A 419 16.44 19.92 21.41
N GLN A 420 15.37 19.13 21.37
CA GLN A 420 14.41 18.96 22.46
C GLN A 420 14.80 17.88 23.48
N ARG A 421 15.95 17.22 23.30
CA ARG A 421 16.45 16.12 24.14
C ARG A 421 15.47 14.95 24.21
N ILE A 422 14.75 14.70 23.13
CA ILE A 422 13.98 13.47 22.95
C ILE A 422 14.98 12.34 22.74
N PHE A 423 14.77 11.19 23.39
CA PHE A 423 15.59 10.00 23.15
C PHE A 423 15.29 9.46 21.75
N ILE A 424 16.31 9.27 20.91
CA ILE A 424 16.13 8.87 19.51
C ILE A 424 16.78 7.51 19.29
N GLU A 425 16.03 6.61 18.67
CA GLU A 425 16.60 5.46 17.95
C GLU A 425 16.22 5.57 16.48
N ILE A 426 17.09 5.10 15.60
CA ILE A 426 16.84 5.08 14.16
C ILE A 426 16.72 3.64 13.73
N THR A 427 15.69 3.34 12.94
CA THR A 427 15.62 2.08 12.21
C THR A 427 15.75 2.35 10.73
N ASP A 428 16.34 1.39 10.01
CA ASP A 428 16.45 1.43 8.57
C ASP A 428 16.12 0.06 7.99
N LEU A 429 14.95 -0.04 7.36
CA LEU A 429 14.55 -1.25 6.65
C LEU A 429 15.25 -1.33 5.31
N ILE A 430 16.17 -2.28 5.19
CA ILE A 430 16.92 -2.53 3.96
C ILE A 430 16.11 -3.46 3.06
N VAL A 431 15.69 -2.95 1.90
CA VAL A 431 14.84 -3.68 0.97
C VAL A 431 15.73 -4.24 -0.15
N PRO A 432 15.95 -5.55 -0.25
CA PRO A 432 16.93 -6.13 -1.17
C PRO A 432 16.69 -5.76 -2.62
N GLN A 433 17.74 -5.62 -3.42
CA GLN A 433 17.73 -5.29 -4.87
C GLN A 433 17.17 -3.90 -5.25
N VAL A 434 16.31 -3.30 -4.43
CA VAL A 434 15.63 -2.03 -4.73
C VAL A 434 15.91 -0.92 -3.72
N GLY A 435 16.54 -1.26 -2.59
CA GLY A 435 16.74 -0.39 -1.45
C GLY A 435 17.82 -0.90 -0.50
N ASP A 436 18.87 -1.49 -1.05
CA ASP A 436 19.99 -2.14 -0.33
C ASP A 436 21.35 -1.54 -0.65
N SER A 437 21.37 -0.27 -1.05
CA SER A 437 22.61 0.46 -1.28
C SER A 437 23.39 0.66 0.01
N ILE A 438 24.49 -0.09 0.16
CA ILE A 438 25.43 0.08 1.27
C ILE A 438 26.05 1.49 1.32
N GLU A 439 26.16 2.16 0.17
CA GLU A 439 26.65 3.53 0.12
C GLU A 439 25.66 4.50 0.76
N LEU A 440 24.36 4.35 0.48
CA LEU A 440 23.32 5.18 1.10
C LEU A 440 23.17 4.87 2.59
N CYS A 441 23.23 3.60 2.97
CA CYS A 441 23.25 3.18 4.38
C CYS A 441 24.42 3.84 5.14
N ARG A 442 25.63 3.80 4.56
CA ARG A 442 26.81 4.46 5.14
C ARG A 442 26.62 5.98 5.25
N LYS A 443 26.12 6.63 4.19
CA LYS A 443 25.86 8.09 4.20
C LYS A 443 24.84 8.48 5.28
N LEU A 444 23.78 7.69 5.44
CA LEU A 444 22.79 7.91 6.49
C LEU A 444 23.43 7.75 7.87
N ALA A 445 24.20 6.69 8.11
CA ALA A 445 24.90 6.48 9.38
C ALA A 445 25.94 7.58 9.70
N GLU A 446 26.73 8.02 8.70
CA GLU A 446 27.66 9.14 8.83
C GLU A 446 26.94 10.44 9.17
N TRP A 447 25.79 10.69 8.53
CA TRP A 447 24.95 11.85 8.84
C TRP A 447 24.40 11.77 10.26
N VAL A 448 23.91 10.62 10.70
CA VAL A 448 23.43 10.41 12.08
C VAL A 448 24.54 10.70 13.08
N ASN A 449 25.74 10.17 12.85
CA ASN A 449 26.90 10.41 13.71
C ASN A 449 27.28 11.91 13.75
N ALA A 450 27.33 12.57 12.60
CA ALA A 450 27.74 13.97 12.49
C ALA A 450 26.71 14.95 13.09
N GLU A 451 25.43 14.73 12.86
CA GLU A 451 24.35 15.67 13.20
C GLU A 451 23.68 15.32 14.52
N LEU A 452 23.45 14.02 14.76
CA LEU A 452 22.75 13.53 15.94
C LEU A 452 23.67 13.01 17.04
N GLY A 453 24.86 12.53 16.70
CA GLY A 453 25.89 12.08 17.65
C GLY A 453 26.13 10.57 17.58
N SER A 454 27.32 10.14 18.01
CA SER A 454 27.75 8.74 17.99
C SER A 454 26.96 7.84 18.95
N GLU A 455 26.24 8.43 19.90
CA GLU A 455 25.45 7.73 20.90
C GLU A 455 24.07 7.26 20.38
N ILE A 456 23.63 7.73 19.21
CA ILE A 456 22.30 7.42 18.67
C ILE A 456 22.28 5.99 18.11
N PRO A 457 21.45 5.08 18.66
CA PRO A 457 21.33 3.73 18.13
C PRO A 457 20.80 3.74 16.69
N PHE A 458 21.46 2.99 15.82
CA PHE A 458 21.11 2.81 14.42
C PHE A 458 20.89 1.32 14.14
N HIS A 459 19.64 0.94 13.88
CA HIS A 459 19.23 -0.44 13.69
C HIS A 459 18.96 -0.72 12.22
N VAL A 460 19.72 -1.65 11.66
CA VAL A 460 19.42 -2.19 10.33
C VAL A 460 18.40 -3.30 10.49
N LEU A 461 17.24 -3.15 9.86
CA LEU A 461 16.16 -4.12 9.95
C LEU A 461 16.19 -5.08 8.77
N GLN A 462 15.93 -6.34 9.10
CA GLN A 462 15.72 -7.43 8.16
C GLN A 462 14.44 -7.19 7.37
N PHE A 463 14.46 -7.50 6.08
CA PHE A 463 13.29 -7.42 5.22
C PHE A 463 12.59 -8.76 5.20
N HIS A 464 11.31 -8.74 5.60
CA HIS A 464 10.41 -9.84 5.36
C HIS A 464 9.63 -9.57 4.06
N PRO A 465 9.67 -10.48 3.06
CA PRO A 465 8.90 -10.34 1.85
C PRO A 465 7.42 -10.42 2.17
N ASP A 466 6.77 -9.27 2.11
CA ASP A 466 5.34 -9.13 2.24
C ASP A 466 4.83 -8.24 1.12
N TYR A 467 3.58 -8.43 0.75
CA TYR A 467 2.91 -7.58 -0.21
C TYR A 467 3.68 -7.47 -1.55
N LYS A 468 3.93 -6.28 -2.09
CA LYS A 468 4.43 -6.12 -3.47
C LYS A 468 5.86 -6.56 -3.72
N LEU A 469 6.52 -7.09 -2.71
CA LEU A 469 7.96 -7.30 -2.68
C LEU A 469 8.34 -8.76 -2.34
N LEU A 470 7.43 -9.71 -2.58
CA LEU A 470 7.69 -11.15 -2.33
C LEU A 470 8.84 -11.73 -3.16
N GLU A 471 9.07 -11.17 -4.34
CA GLU A 471 10.15 -11.58 -5.23
C GLU A 471 11.52 -11.19 -4.69
N LEU A 472 11.56 -10.26 -3.73
CA LEU A 472 12.78 -9.89 -3.05
C LEU A 472 13.08 -10.95 -1.99
N PRO A 473 14.35 -11.37 -1.85
CA PRO A 473 14.72 -12.34 -0.84
C PRO A 473 14.42 -11.82 0.55
N PHE A 474 13.96 -12.70 1.44
CA PHE A 474 14.05 -12.46 2.88
C PHE A 474 15.54 -12.26 3.21
N THR A 475 15.90 -11.13 3.82
CA THR A 475 17.28 -10.90 4.29
C THR A 475 17.51 -11.47 5.65
#